data_AF-A0A7V5DWI5-F1
#
_entry.id   AF-A0A7V5DWI5-F1
#
_cell.length_a   1.000
_cell.length_b   1.000
_cell.length_c   1.000
_cell.angle_alpha   90.00
_cell.angle_beta   90.00
_cell.angle_gamma   90.00
#
_symmetry.space_group_name_H-M   'P 1'
#
loop_
_entity.id
_entity.type
_entity.pdbx_description
1 polymer ?
#
loop_
_entity_poly.entity_id
_entity_poly.type
_entity_poly.pdbx_seq_one_letter_code
_entity_poly.pdbx_strand_id
1 'polypeptide(L)'
;MGLFQRFRRVLSAQLNHLLSKAEQPEKMLNQLIFDMNRQLLDVKKSVASAIADEKRLERQLNTYIDQANEWERKAILAVREQRDDLAKEALLRKQEIEGQILQLKNLLVSQHEAVEKLKLSLRELQKKVEEAQRRKNILIARAKRAETAKRMQETMGAISDNSAFEAFERMAAKVDQIEAEVEALGELETSFSDSNLEKQFKQLEQSSQQDTADKLLADLKRKLLEQKS
;
A
#
# COMPACT_ATOMS: atom_id res chain seq x y z
N MET A 1 -14.01 33.11 -10.02
CA MET A 1 -12.90 32.46 -9.30
C MET A 1 -13.46 31.27 -8.50
N GLY A 2 -13.73 30.15 -9.17
CA GLY A 2 -14.58 29.08 -8.63
C GLY A 2 -13.92 28.21 -7.56
N LEU A 3 -14.73 27.71 -6.62
CA LEU A 3 -14.35 26.73 -5.59
C LEU A 3 -13.52 25.56 -6.15
N PHE A 4 -13.78 25.18 -7.40
CA PHE A 4 -13.06 24.13 -8.12
C PHE A 4 -11.59 24.46 -8.43
N GLN A 5 -11.27 25.72 -8.74
CA GLN A 5 -9.88 26.16 -8.92
C GLN A 5 -9.14 26.19 -7.57
N ARG A 6 -9.83 26.55 -6.48
CA ARG A 6 -9.27 26.47 -5.12
C ARG A 6 -9.01 25.01 -4.72
N PHE A 7 -9.97 24.11 -4.98
CA PHE A 7 -9.83 22.68 -4.76
C PHE A 7 -8.68 22.06 -5.56
N ARG A 8 -8.58 22.39 -6.85
CA ARG A 8 -7.50 21.91 -7.73
C ARG A 8 -6.13 22.44 -7.29
N ARG A 9 -6.05 23.72 -6.86
CA ARG A 9 -4.82 24.36 -6.38
C ARG A 9 -4.32 23.76 -5.07
N VAL A 10 -5.22 23.48 -4.13
CA VAL A 10 -4.88 22.80 -2.87
C VAL A 10 -4.42 21.37 -3.11
N LEU A 11 -5.07 20.62 -4.02
CA LEU A 11 -4.64 19.27 -4.37
C LEU A 11 -3.27 19.23 -5.05
N SER A 12 -3.01 20.11 -6.02
CA SER A 12 -1.76 20.07 -6.79
C SER A 12 -0.54 20.59 -6.04
N ALA A 13 -0.69 21.58 -5.16
CA ALA A 13 0.44 22.20 -4.47
C ALA A 13 0.93 21.39 -3.26
N GLN A 14 0.06 20.60 -2.62
CA GLN A 14 0.43 19.81 -1.43
C GLN A 14 0.89 18.38 -1.72
N LEU A 15 0.48 17.75 -2.84
CA LEU A 15 0.80 16.34 -3.10
C LEU A 15 2.30 16.05 -3.29
N ASN A 16 3.05 16.95 -3.95
CA ASN A 16 4.49 16.77 -4.15
C ASN A 16 5.31 16.99 -2.87
N HIS A 17 4.80 17.79 -1.91
CA HIS A 17 5.55 18.19 -0.73
C HIS A 17 5.21 17.38 0.54
N LEU A 18 4.07 16.66 0.53
CA LEU A 18 3.63 15.84 1.66
C LEU A 18 4.10 14.38 1.56
N LEU A 19 4.29 13.84 0.35
CA LEU A 19 4.74 12.45 0.19
C LEU A 19 6.20 12.24 0.64
N SER A 20 7.03 13.28 0.60
CA SER A 20 8.45 13.22 0.99
C SER A 20 8.70 13.36 2.50
N LYS A 21 7.68 13.71 3.30
CA LYS A 21 7.81 13.96 4.75
C LYS A 21 6.75 13.29 5.63
N ALA A 22 5.77 12.60 5.06
CA ALA A 22 4.73 11.93 5.85
C ALA A 22 5.26 10.64 6.47
N GLU A 23 5.37 10.59 7.80
CA GLU A 23 5.63 9.35 8.55
C GLU A 23 4.56 8.27 8.30
N GLN A 24 3.33 8.67 7.91
CA GLN A 24 2.19 7.77 7.69
C GLN A 24 1.37 8.18 6.45
N PRO A 25 1.83 7.87 5.22
CA PRO A 25 1.17 8.28 3.97
C PRO A 25 -0.26 7.75 3.83
N GLU A 26 -0.54 6.58 4.42
CA GLU A 26 -1.88 5.98 4.42
C GLU A 26 -2.90 6.85 5.16
N LYS A 27 -2.57 7.34 6.37
CA LYS A 27 -3.47 8.20 7.16
C LYS A 27 -3.79 9.50 6.43
N MET A 28 -2.78 10.12 5.82
CA MET A 28 -2.97 11.37 5.07
C MET A 28 -3.88 11.18 3.85
N LEU A 29 -3.69 10.11 3.08
CA LEU A 29 -4.55 9.85 1.92
C LEU A 29 -5.99 9.49 2.34
N ASN A 30 -6.16 8.79 3.46
CA ASN A 30 -7.47 8.52 4.03
C ASN A 30 -8.17 9.81 4.47
N GLN A 31 -7.45 10.72 5.13
CA GLN A 31 -7.99 12.02 5.53
C GLN A 31 -8.38 12.87 4.32
N LEU A 32 -7.55 12.90 3.27
CA LEU A 32 -7.87 13.65 2.06
C LEU A 32 -9.19 13.18 1.43
N ILE A 33 -9.38 11.86 1.29
CA ILE A 33 -10.63 11.30 0.77
C ILE A 33 -11.81 11.64 1.69
N PHE A 34 -11.62 11.59 3.01
CA PHE A 34 -12.66 11.95 3.97
C PHE A 34 -13.11 13.41 3.76
N ASP A 35 -12.17 14.34 3.65
CA ASP A 35 -12.45 15.75 3.42
C ASP A 35 -13.14 15.97 2.06
N MET A 36 -12.70 15.27 1.01
CA MET A 36 -13.35 15.29 -0.30
C MET A 36 -14.80 14.80 -0.26
N ASN A 37 -15.08 13.72 0.48
CA ASN A 37 -16.44 13.19 0.64
C ASN A 37 -17.33 14.15 1.44
N ARG A 38 -16.79 14.79 2.48
CA ARG A 38 -17.50 15.81 3.25
C ARG A 38 -17.89 17.00 2.37
N GLN A 39 -16.93 17.52 1.60
CA GLN A 39 -17.20 18.62 0.66
C GLN A 39 -18.20 18.21 -0.42
N LEU A 40 -18.12 16.99 -0.94
CA LEU A 40 -19.10 16.46 -1.88
C LEU A 40 -20.51 16.45 -1.28
N LEU A 41 -20.64 16.09 -0.01
CA LEU A 41 -21.91 16.09 0.71
C LEU A 41 -22.47 17.52 0.87
N ASP A 42 -21.62 18.49 1.18
CA ASP A 42 -22.02 19.90 1.27
C ASP A 42 -22.47 20.45 -0.09
N VAL A 43 -21.74 20.14 -1.16
CA VAL A 43 -22.16 20.50 -2.53
C VAL A 43 -23.50 19.85 -2.89
N LYS A 44 -23.71 18.56 -2.55
CA LYS A 44 -25.01 17.89 -2.76
C LYS A 44 -26.15 18.63 -2.07
N LYS A 45 -25.96 19.08 -0.83
CA LYS A 45 -26.96 19.87 -0.10
C LYS A 45 -27.26 21.20 -0.80
N SER A 46 -26.23 21.91 -1.27
CA SER A 46 -26.43 23.17 -2.01
C SER A 46 -27.19 22.95 -3.32
N VAL A 47 -26.87 21.89 -4.07
CA VAL A 47 -27.61 21.54 -5.30
C VAL A 47 -29.06 21.17 -4.97
N ALA A 48 -29.30 20.41 -3.90
CA ALA A 48 -30.65 20.07 -3.45
C ALA A 48 -31.45 21.33 -3.06
N SER A 49 -30.83 22.30 -2.39
CA SER A 49 -31.46 23.59 -2.09
C SER A 49 -31.85 24.34 -3.37
N ALA A 50 -30.95 24.39 -4.37
CA ALA A 50 -31.25 25.06 -5.63
C ALA A 50 -32.41 24.41 -6.41
N ILE A 51 -32.50 23.07 -6.36
CA ILE A 51 -33.64 22.31 -6.91
C ILE A 51 -34.92 22.61 -6.12
N ALA A 52 -34.84 22.71 -4.80
CA ALA A 52 -35.99 23.05 -3.97
C ALA A 52 -36.51 24.47 -4.28
N ASP A 53 -35.61 25.43 -4.48
CA ASP A 53 -35.96 26.79 -4.91
C ASP A 53 -36.62 26.81 -6.29
N GLU A 54 -36.10 26.05 -7.25
CA GLU A 54 -36.73 25.86 -8.56
C GLU A 54 -38.16 25.31 -8.43
N LYS A 55 -38.35 24.25 -7.62
CA LYS A 55 -39.68 23.69 -7.36
C LYS A 55 -40.62 24.67 -6.66
N ARG A 56 -40.09 25.55 -5.81
CA ARG A 56 -40.89 26.60 -5.17
C ARG A 56 -41.37 27.62 -6.22
N LEU A 57 -40.51 28.03 -7.15
CA LEU A 57 -40.87 28.91 -8.26
C LEU A 57 -41.93 28.27 -9.16
N GLU A 58 -41.79 26.99 -9.52
CA GLU A 58 -42.80 26.26 -10.28
C GLU A 58 -44.18 26.28 -9.59
N ARG A 59 -44.22 26.05 -8.27
CA ARG A 59 -45.48 26.10 -7.51
C ARG A 59 -46.08 27.50 -7.49
N GLN A 60 -45.26 28.53 -7.28
CA GLN A 60 -45.71 29.92 -7.34
C GLN A 60 -46.27 30.27 -8.71
N LEU A 61 -45.61 29.83 -9.78
CA LEU A 61 -46.10 30.01 -11.15
C LEU A 61 -47.50 29.42 -11.33
N ASN A 62 -47.70 28.18 -10.87
CA ASN A 62 -48.99 27.51 -10.97
C ASN A 62 -50.07 28.25 -10.16
N THR A 63 -49.75 28.74 -8.97
CA THR A 63 -50.68 29.57 -8.18
C THR A 63 -51.12 30.82 -8.93
N TYR A 64 -50.21 31.54 -9.60
CA TYR A 64 -50.57 32.71 -10.39
C TYR A 64 -51.41 32.34 -11.62
N ILE A 65 -51.09 31.23 -12.29
CA ILE A 65 -51.90 30.72 -13.40
C ILE A 65 -53.34 30.42 -12.92
N ASP A 66 -53.49 29.78 -11.78
CA ASP A 66 -54.81 29.48 -11.21
C ASP A 66 -55.60 30.76 -10.86
N GLN A 67 -54.92 31.78 -10.33
CA GLN A 67 -55.52 33.08 -10.05
C GLN A 67 -55.95 33.80 -11.34
N ALA A 68 -55.12 33.79 -12.39
CA ALA A 68 -55.49 34.36 -13.69
C ALA A 68 -56.72 33.67 -14.28
N ASN A 69 -56.78 32.33 -14.19
CA ASN A 69 -57.94 31.54 -14.61
C ASN A 69 -59.18 31.85 -13.76
N GLU A 70 -59.03 32.15 -12.47
CA GLU A 70 -60.15 32.55 -11.62
C GLU A 70 -60.71 33.91 -12.03
N TRP A 71 -59.86 34.89 -12.30
CA TRP A 71 -60.28 36.20 -12.81
C TRP A 71 -60.94 36.10 -14.18
N GLU A 72 -60.46 35.20 -15.04
CA GLU A 72 -61.14 34.89 -16.30
C GLU A 72 -62.56 34.35 -16.08
N ARG A 73 -62.74 33.39 -15.17
CA ARG A 73 -64.07 32.86 -14.82
C ARG A 73 -64.98 33.96 -14.27
N LYS A 74 -64.46 34.86 -13.44
CA LYS A 74 -65.20 36.02 -12.91
C LYS A 74 -65.60 36.98 -14.03
N ALA A 75 -64.71 37.26 -14.98
CA ALA A 75 -65.01 38.09 -16.14
C ALA A 75 -66.13 37.47 -17.00
N ILE A 76 -66.04 36.17 -17.29
CA ILE A 76 -67.07 35.44 -18.05
C ILE A 76 -68.43 35.51 -17.34
N LEU A 77 -68.46 35.35 -16.01
CA LEU A 77 -69.69 35.47 -15.23
C LEU A 77 -70.27 36.90 -15.32
N ALA A 78 -69.44 37.92 -15.16
CA ALA A 78 -69.88 39.32 -15.25
C ALA A 78 -70.47 39.67 -16.63
N VAL A 79 -69.88 39.15 -17.72
CA VAL A 79 -70.41 39.31 -19.09
C VAL A 79 -71.78 38.63 -19.23
N ARG A 80 -71.96 37.43 -18.66
CA ARG A 80 -73.26 36.73 -18.70
C ARG A 80 -74.36 37.50 -17.97
N GLU A 81 -74.00 38.18 -16.88
CA GLU A 81 -74.90 39.05 -16.11
C GLU A 81 -75.02 40.46 -16.70
N GLN A 82 -74.48 40.72 -17.90
CA GLN A 82 -74.49 42.02 -18.59
C GLN A 82 -73.85 43.16 -17.76
N ARG A 83 -72.89 42.82 -16.90
CA ARG A 83 -72.14 43.77 -16.08
C ARG A 83 -70.76 44.02 -16.68
N ASP A 84 -70.72 44.75 -17.79
CA ASP A 84 -69.50 44.99 -18.57
C ASP A 84 -68.40 45.70 -17.78
N ASP A 85 -68.76 46.57 -16.84
CA ASP A 85 -67.79 47.28 -15.99
C ASP A 85 -67.01 46.32 -15.08
N LEU A 86 -67.72 45.35 -14.46
CA LEU A 86 -67.09 44.31 -13.64
C LEU A 86 -66.27 43.33 -14.48
N ALA A 87 -66.72 43.03 -15.71
CA ALA A 87 -65.97 42.20 -16.64
C ALA A 87 -64.63 42.86 -17.01
N LYS A 88 -64.64 44.17 -17.30
CA LYS A 88 -63.41 44.94 -17.58
C LYS A 88 -62.46 44.95 -16.39
N GLU A 89 -62.95 45.21 -15.17
CA GLU A 89 -62.09 45.16 -13.97
C GLU A 89 -61.46 43.78 -13.77
N ALA A 90 -62.25 42.70 -13.92
CA ALA A 90 -61.74 41.34 -13.79
C ALA A 90 -60.66 41.02 -14.84
N LEU A 91 -60.83 41.48 -16.09
CA LEU A 91 -59.84 41.34 -17.15
C LEU A 91 -58.57 42.16 -16.88
N LEU A 92 -58.68 43.37 -16.34
CA LEU A 92 -57.52 44.16 -15.94
C LEU A 92 -56.71 43.44 -14.85
N ARG A 93 -57.38 42.86 -13.83
CA ARG A 93 -56.73 42.05 -12.81
C ARG A 93 -56.06 40.79 -13.37
N LYS A 94 -56.71 40.11 -14.32
CA LYS A 94 -56.11 38.99 -15.04
C LYS A 94 -54.83 39.43 -15.76
N GLN A 95 -54.88 40.56 -16.48
CA GLN A 95 -53.73 41.09 -17.22
C GLN A 95 -52.55 41.44 -16.31
N GLU A 96 -52.80 42.02 -15.13
CA GLU A 96 -51.77 42.27 -14.11
C GLU A 96 -51.05 40.98 -13.70
N ILE A 97 -51.83 39.92 -13.43
CA ILE A 97 -51.29 38.60 -13.02
C ILE A 97 -50.57 37.93 -14.19
N GLU A 98 -51.07 38.02 -15.42
CA GLU A 98 -50.39 37.49 -16.61
C GLU A 98 -49.01 38.13 -16.82
N GLY A 99 -48.87 39.43 -16.51
CA GLY A 99 -47.57 40.09 -16.47
C GLY A 99 -46.61 39.44 -15.47
N GLN A 100 -47.09 39.11 -14.27
CA GLN A 100 -46.31 38.42 -13.24
C GLN A 100 -45.95 36.98 -13.66
N ILE A 101 -46.88 36.26 -14.29
CA ILE A 101 -46.65 34.92 -14.85
C ILE A 101 -45.51 34.95 -15.86
N LEU A 102 -45.49 35.93 -16.78
CA LEU A 102 -44.43 36.05 -17.78
C LEU A 102 -43.06 36.30 -17.14
N GLN A 103 -42.98 37.20 -16.16
CA GLN A 103 -41.74 37.46 -15.42
C GLN A 103 -41.24 36.19 -14.71
N LEU A 104 -42.14 35.47 -14.05
CA LEU A 104 -41.81 34.28 -13.27
C LEU A 104 -41.42 33.08 -14.15
N LYS A 105 -42.03 32.95 -15.35
CA LYS A 105 -41.60 31.99 -16.38
C LYS A 105 -40.18 32.24 -16.83
N ASN A 106 -39.82 33.49 -17.14
CA ASN A 106 -38.47 33.84 -17.56
C ASN A 106 -37.43 33.54 -16.46
N LEU A 107 -37.77 33.89 -15.21
CA LEU A 107 -36.94 33.54 -14.06
C LEU A 107 -36.77 32.02 -13.92
N LEU A 108 -37.86 31.26 -14.06
CA LEU A 108 -37.83 29.80 -13.94
C LEU A 108 -36.94 29.16 -15.01
N VAL A 109 -36.96 29.64 -16.26
CA VAL A 109 -36.06 29.15 -17.32
C VAL A 109 -34.60 29.37 -16.92
N SER A 110 -34.25 30.57 -16.47
CA SER A 110 -32.87 30.86 -16.05
C SER A 110 -32.42 30.01 -14.84
N GLN A 111 -33.34 29.77 -13.89
CA GLN A 111 -33.09 28.93 -12.72
C GLN A 111 -32.90 27.46 -13.14
N HIS A 112 -33.74 26.95 -14.04
CA HIS A 112 -33.65 25.59 -14.55
C HIS A 112 -32.28 25.33 -15.20
N GLU A 113 -31.82 26.24 -16.07
CA GLU A 113 -30.49 26.14 -16.68
C GLU A 113 -29.36 26.15 -15.64
N ALA A 114 -29.47 26.99 -14.61
CA ALA A 114 -28.49 27.05 -13.53
C ALA A 114 -28.46 25.73 -12.74
N VAL A 115 -29.63 25.19 -12.41
CA VAL A 115 -29.76 23.90 -11.71
C VAL A 115 -29.19 22.75 -12.52
N GLU A 116 -29.43 22.69 -13.83
CA GLU A 116 -28.87 21.65 -14.70
C GLU A 116 -27.33 21.73 -14.75
N LYS A 117 -26.76 22.94 -14.87
CA LYS A 117 -25.30 23.14 -14.79
C LYS A 117 -24.73 22.68 -13.46
N LEU A 118 -25.43 22.93 -12.35
CA LEU A 118 -25.03 22.47 -11.01
C LEU A 118 -25.10 20.94 -10.89
N LYS A 119 -26.13 20.29 -11.42
CA LYS A 119 -26.26 18.82 -11.45
C LYS A 119 -25.12 18.18 -12.24
N LEU A 120 -24.79 18.73 -13.41
CA LEU A 120 -23.65 18.25 -14.22
C LEU A 120 -22.33 18.38 -13.47
N SER A 121 -22.07 19.56 -12.88
CA SER A 121 -20.86 19.83 -12.10
C SER A 121 -20.74 18.88 -10.89
N LEU A 122 -21.86 18.57 -10.23
CA LEU A 122 -21.91 17.59 -9.15
C LEU A 122 -21.53 16.19 -9.63
N ARG A 123 -22.04 15.73 -10.77
CA ARG A 123 -21.68 14.43 -11.36
C ARG A 123 -20.18 14.35 -11.67
N GLU A 124 -19.60 15.42 -12.22
CA GLU A 124 -18.16 15.49 -12.46
C GLU A 124 -17.35 15.42 -11.17
N LEU A 125 -17.79 16.14 -10.13
CA LEU A 125 -17.15 16.10 -8.81
C LEU A 125 -17.19 14.69 -8.22
N GLN A 126 -18.33 13.98 -8.33
CA GLN A 126 -18.45 12.58 -7.89
C GLN A 126 -17.44 11.68 -8.60
N LYS A 127 -17.35 11.77 -9.94
CA LYS A 127 -16.37 10.99 -10.72
C LYS A 127 -14.92 11.24 -10.27
N LYS A 128 -14.58 12.50 -9.95
CA LYS A 128 -13.23 12.86 -9.46
C LYS A 128 -12.95 12.31 -8.07
N VAL A 129 -13.94 12.32 -7.18
CA VAL A 129 -13.80 11.73 -5.84
C VAL A 129 -13.58 10.22 -5.95
N GLU A 130 -14.34 9.53 -6.81
CA GLU A 130 -14.14 8.11 -7.08
C GLU A 130 -12.77 7.80 -7.69
N GLU A 131 -12.30 8.64 -8.61
CA GLU A 131 -10.97 8.51 -9.18
C GLU A 131 -9.87 8.70 -8.13
N ALA A 132 -10.01 9.69 -7.25
CA ALA A 132 -9.09 9.91 -6.14
C ALA A 132 -9.08 8.71 -5.19
N GLN A 133 -10.23 8.09 -4.92
CA GLN A 133 -10.32 6.87 -4.10
C GLN A 133 -9.55 5.70 -4.73
N ARG A 134 -9.66 5.49 -6.06
CA ARG A 134 -8.87 4.48 -6.77
C ARG A 134 -7.37 4.76 -6.69
N ARG A 135 -6.97 6.02 -6.92
CA ARG A 135 -5.57 6.46 -6.83
C ARG A 135 -5.00 6.26 -5.43
N LYS A 136 -5.77 6.56 -4.38
CA LYS A 136 -5.39 6.30 -2.99
C LYS A 136 -4.99 4.84 -2.80
N ASN A 137 -5.83 3.89 -3.21
CA ASN A 137 -5.56 2.47 -2.99
C ASN A 137 -4.26 2.02 -3.67
N ILE A 138 -4.00 2.51 -4.88
CA ILE A 138 -2.74 2.26 -5.60
C ILE A 138 -1.54 2.85 -4.83
N LEU A 139 -1.68 4.08 -4.31
CA LEU A 139 -0.61 4.76 -3.57
C LEU A 139 -0.32 4.06 -2.23
N ILE A 140 -1.33 3.60 -1.51
CA ILE A 140 -1.15 2.81 -0.27
C ILE A 140 -0.41 1.51 -0.58
N ALA A 141 -0.81 0.77 -1.62
CA ALA A 141 -0.13 -0.45 -2.02
C ALA A 141 1.33 -0.22 -2.44
N ARG A 142 1.62 0.90 -3.11
CA ARG A 142 3.00 1.31 -3.46
C ARG A 142 3.80 1.68 -2.22
N ALA A 143 3.23 2.45 -1.29
CA ALA A 143 3.88 2.83 -0.05
C ALA A 143 4.25 1.61 0.80
N LYS A 144 3.32 0.66 0.96
CA LYS A 144 3.56 -0.60 1.70
C LYS A 144 4.67 -1.45 1.07
N ARG A 145 4.71 -1.54 -0.27
CA ARG A 145 5.80 -2.23 -0.99
C ARG A 145 7.14 -1.54 -0.78
N ALA A 146 7.19 -0.21 -0.90
CA ALA A 146 8.41 0.57 -0.67
C ALA A 146 8.91 0.43 0.77
N GLU A 147 8.01 0.47 1.76
CA GLU A 147 8.35 0.24 3.17
C GLU A 147 8.91 -1.16 3.41
N THR A 148 8.32 -2.19 2.79
CA THR A 148 8.80 -3.57 2.89
C THR A 148 10.18 -3.73 2.26
N ALA A 149 10.41 -3.13 1.09
CA ALA A 149 11.71 -3.13 0.42
C ALA A 149 12.78 -2.42 1.27
N LYS A 150 12.44 -1.28 1.87
CA LYS A 150 13.32 -0.54 2.79
C LYS A 150 13.68 -1.39 4.00
N ARG A 151 12.70 -2.00 4.68
CA ARG A 151 12.94 -2.89 5.83
C ARG A 151 13.80 -4.09 5.45
N MET A 152 13.56 -4.70 4.29
CA MET A 152 14.39 -5.81 3.79
C MET A 152 15.84 -5.38 3.59
N GLN A 153 16.06 -4.22 2.98
CA GLN A 153 17.41 -3.69 2.76
C GLN A 153 18.09 -3.28 4.07
N GLU A 154 17.36 -2.71 5.03
CA GLU A 154 17.85 -2.41 6.38
C GLU A 154 18.22 -3.69 7.13
N THR A 155 17.38 -4.74 7.08
CA THR A 155 17.70 -6.04 7.68
C THR A 155 18.87 -6.74 6.99
N MET A 156 18.97 -6.69 5.66
CA MET A 156 20.12 -7.24 4.92
C MET A 156 21.40 -6.47 5.24
N GLY A 157 21.34 -5.14 5.32
CA GLY A 157 22.46 -4.31 5.78
C GLY A 157 22.87 -4.64 7.20
N ALA A 158 21.91 -4.79 8.13
CA ALA A 158 22.17 -5.18 9.51
C ALA A 158 22.71 -6.62 9.65
N ILE A 159 22.31 -7.55 8.77
CA ILE A 159 22.90 -8.90 8.68
C ILE A 159 24.33 -8.82 8.15
N SER A 160 24.58 -7.97 7.14
CA SER A 160 25.92 -7.76 6.57
C SER A 160 26.88 -7.04 7.54
N ASP A 161 26.37 -6.18 8.42
CA ASP A 161 27.14 -5.48 9.46
C ASP A 161 27.30 -6.30 10.76
N ASN A 162 26.58 -7.42 10.91
CA ASN A 162 26.66 -8.21 12.13
C ASN A 162 27.83 -9.21 12.09
N SER A 163 28.71 -9.03 13.06
CA SER A 163 29.79 -9.91 13.54
C SER A 163 29.41 -11.38 13.81
N ALA A 164 28.15 -11.77 13.61
CA ALA A 164 27.67 -13.13 13.76
C ALA A 164 28.25 -14.06 12.67
N PHE A 165 28.34 -13.61 11.42
CA PHE A 165 28.99 -14.39 10.35
C PHE A 165 30.51 -14.49 10.58
N GLU A 166 31.17 -13.41 11.01
CA GLU A 166 32.59 -13.45 11.41
C GLU A 166 32.85 -14.30 12.66
N ALA A 167 31.90 -14.38 13.59
CA ALA A 167 32.00 -15.25 14.77
C ALA A 167 31.82 -16.72 14.38
N PHE A 168 30.93 -17.03 13.43
CA PHE A 168 30.80 -18.36 12.84
C PHE A 168 32.07 -18.77 12.09
N GLU A 169 32.63 -17.90 11.25
CA GLU A 169 33.91 -18.12 10.57
C GLU A 169 35.08 -18.36 11.55
N ARG A 170 35.20 -17.56 12.60
CA ARG A 170 36.21 -17.76 13.65
C ARG A 170 36.02 -19.07 14.42
N MET A 171 34.78 -19.47 14.65
CA MET A 171 34.46 -20.73 15.33
C MET A 171 34.73 -21.93 14.42
N ALA A 172 34.44 -21.83 13.12
CA ALA A 172 34.82 -22.82 12.12
C ALA A 172 36.34 -22.98 12.05
N ALA A 173 37.10 -21.89 11.91
CA ALA A 173 38.57 -21.92 11.92
C ALA A 173 39.15 -22.51 13.22
N LYS A 174 38.48 -22.31 14.36
CA LYS A 174 38.90 -22.89 15.64
C LYS A 174 38.62 -24.40 15.70
N VAL A 175 37.51 -24.85 15.13
CA VAL A 175 37.20 -26.28 15.00
C VAL A 175 38.22 -26.95 14.07
N ASP A 176 38.50 -26.37 12.91
CA ASP A 176 39.53 -26.89 11.98
C ASP A 176 40.91 -27.00 12.66
N GLN A 177 41.28 -26.01 13.47
CA GLN A 177 42.53 -26.06 14.25
C GLN A 177 42.52 -27.21 15.25
N ILE A 178 41.41 -27.42 15.97
CA ILE A 178 41.28 -28.52 16.94
C ILE A 178 41.33 -29.87 16.21
N GLU A 179 40.67 -29.99 15.06
CA GLU A 179 40.71 -31.20 14.23
C GLU A 179 42.14 -31.49 13.75
N ALA A 180 42.86 -30.46 13.26
CA ALA A 180 44.26 -30.58 12.86
C ALA A 180 45.20 -30.92 14.05
N GLU A 181 44.94 -30.38 15.25
CA GLU A 181 45.68 -30.73 16.46
C GLU A 181 45.41 -32.19 16.89
N VAL A 182 44.18 -32.67 16.77
CA VAL A 182 43.81 -34.07 17.03
C VAL A 182 44.46 -35.01 16.00
N GLU A 183 44.46 -34.63 14.72
CA GLU A 183 45.13 -35.37 13.66
C GLU A 183 46.66 -35.41 13.89
N ALA A 184 47.28 -34.28 14.22
CA ALA A 184 48.70 -34.20 14.56
C ALA A 184 49.04 -34.98 15.85
N LEU A 185 48.15 -35.04 16.84
CA LEU A 185 48.31 -35.88 18.02
C LEU A 185 48.16 -37.37 17.67
N GLY A 186 47.27 -37.74 16.76
CA GLY A 186 47.18 -39.10 16.22
C GLY A 186 48.42 -39.50 15.42
N GLU A 187 49.00 -38.57 14.65
CA GLU A 187 50.30 -38.73 13.98
C GLU A 187 51.46 -38.82 14.98
N LEU A 188 51.44 -38.03 16.06
CA LEU A 188 52.41 -38.13 17.14
C LEU A 188 52.25 -39.43 17.92
N GLU A 189 51.03 -39.90 18.18
CA GLU A 189 50.79 -41.17 18.85
C GLU A 189 51.23 -42.35 17.98
N THR A 190 51.06 -42.27 16.66
CA THR A 190 51.67 -43.23 15.71
C THR A 190 53.18 -43.06 15.57
N SER A 191 53.73 -41.84 15.72
CA SER A 191 55.18 -41.57 15.69
C SER A 191 55.91 -41.95 16.99
N PHE A 192 55.25 -41.82 18.14
CA PHE A 192 55.76 -42.19 19.47
C PHE A 192 55.48 -43.65 19.81
N SER A 193 54.40 -44.24 19.28
CA SER A 193 54.16 -45.68 19.41
C SER A 193 55.05 -46.50 18.50
N ASP A 194 55.87 -45.88 17.63
CA ASP A 194 56.68 -46.66 16.71
C ASP A 194 58.00 -46.02 16.24
N SER A 195 58.85 -45.53 17.16
CA SER A 195 60.28 -45.42 16.82
C SER A 195 61.21 -45.39 18.03
N ASN A 196 61.79 -46.55 18.33
CA ASN A 196 63.24 -46.82 18.23
C ASN A 196 63.72 -47.78 19.33
N LEU A 197 63.07 -47.85 20.50
CA LEU A 197 63.52 -48.75 21.59
C LEU A 197 63.01 -50.18 21.41
N GLU A 198 61.71 -50.39 21.21
CA GLU A 198 61.11 -51.74 21.09
C GLU A 198 61.56 -52.48 19.81
N LYS A 199 61.76 -51.74 18.70
CA LYS A 199 62.33 -52.28 17.45
C LYS A 199 63.82 -52.62 17.59
N GLN A 200 64.60 -51.84 18.36
CA GLN A 200 66.00 -52.16 18.66
C GLN A 200 66.12 -53.35 19.62
N PHE A 201 65.21 -53.51 20.58
CA PHE A 201 65.17 -54.69 21.46
C PHE A 201 64.72 -55.96 20.73
N LYS A 202 63.72 -55.90 19.84
CA LYS A 202 63.34 -57.05 19.00
C LYS A 202 64.41 -57.45 18.00
N GLN A 203 65.17 -56.49 17.44
CA GLN A 203 66.34 -56.80 16.60
C GLN A 203 67.49 -57.40 17.43
N LEU A 204 67.71 -56.95 18.66
CA LEU A 204 68.71 -57.53 19.58
C LEU A 204 68.32 -58.94 20.05
N GLU A 205 67.04 -59.23 20.29
CA GLU A 205 66.54 -60.58 20.59
C GLU A 205 66.62 -61.51 19.36
N GLN A 206 66.31 -61.01 18.16
CA GLN A 206 66.45 -61.78 16.92
C GLN A 206 67.91 -62.03 16.55
N SER A 207 68.83 -61.08 16.75
CA SER A 207 70.26 -61.31 16.56
C SER A 207 70.86 -62.27 17.60
N SER A 208 70.32 -62.28 18.83
CA SER A 208 70.75 -63.21 19.88
C SER A 208 70.21 -64.64 19.67
N GLN A 209 69.08 -64.81 18.99
CA GLN A 209 68.57 -66.11 18.55
C GLN A 209 69.23 -66.63 17.26
N GLN A 210 69.70 -65.75 16.38
CA GLN A 210 70.48 -66.14 15.20
C GLN A 210 71.87 -66.71 15.60
N ASP A 211 72.53 -66.11 16.60
CA ASP A 211 73.83 -66.56 17.12
C ASP A 211 73.79 -67.92 17.87
N THR A 212 72.61 -68.37 18.30
CA THR A 212 72.44 -69.70 18.92
C THR A 212 72.12 -70.78 17.89
N ALA A 213 71.45 -70.44 16.79
CA ALA A 213 71.23 -71.35 15.67
C ALA A 213 72.53 -71.67 14.91
N ASP A 214 73.40 -70.69 14.68
CA ASP A 214 74.69 -70.91 14.00
C ASP A 214 75.71 -71.67 14.89
N LYS A 215 75.68 -71.47 16.22
CA LYS A 215 76.46 -72.28 17.17
C LYS A 215 75.98 -73.73 17.28
N LEU A 216 74.66 -73.96 17.29
CA LEU A 216 74.08 -75.31 17.30
C LEU A 216 74.32 -76.07 15.98
N LEU A 217 74.40 -75.36 14.85
CA LEU A 217 74.70 -75.96 13.53
C LEU A 217 76.21 -76.27 13.35
N ALA A 218 77.10 -75.50 13.98
CA ALA A 218 78.54 -75.79 14.05
C ALA A 218 78.84 -77.03 14.92
N ASP A 219 78.18 -77.19 16.07
CA ASP A 219 78.31 -78.38 16.92
C ASP A 219 77.73 -79.64 16.27
N LEU A 220 76.64 -79.53 15.50
CA LEU A 220 76.10 -80.64 14.70
C LEU A 220 77.04 -81.08 13.58
N LYS A 221 77.69 -80.14 12.87
CA LYS A 221 78.71 -80.46 11.85
C LYS A 221 79.95 -81.11 12.45
N ARG A 222 80.37 -80.70 13.65
CA ARG A 222 81.46 -81.36 14.40
C ARG A 222 81.13 -82.79 14.78
N LYS A 223 79.93 -83.04 15.33
CA LYS A 223 79.47 -84.40 15.66
C LYS A 223 79.32 -85.32 14.44
N LEU A 224 78.99 -84.80 13.27
CA LEU A 224 78.90 -85.58 12.03
C LEU A 224 80.27 -85.94 11.43
N LEU A 225 81.31 -85.15 11.69
CA LEU A 225 82.68 -85.44 11.26
C LEU A 225 83.38 -86.47 12.18
N GLU A 226 83.03 -86.51 13.47
CA GLU A 226 83.52 -87.53 14.42
C GLU A 226 82.84 -88.91 14.27
N GLN A 227 81.80 -89.04 13.44
CA GLN A 227 81.18 -90.32 13.09
C GLN A 227 81.66 -90.89 11.74
N LYS A 228 82.66 -90.28 11.12
CA LYS A 228 83.24 -90.73 9.84
C LYS A 228 84.77 -90.88 9.85
N SER A 229 85.37 -91.03 11.03
CA SER A 229 86.74 -91.53 11.20
C SER A 229 86.80 -92.60 12.28
#